data_AF-A0A1M6D0Z1-F1
#
_entry.id   AF-A0A1M6D0Z1-F1
#
_cell.length_a   1.000
_cell.length_b   1.000
_cell.length_c   1.000
_cell.angle_alpha   90.00
_cell.angle_beta   90.00
_cell.angle_gamma   90.00
#
_symmetry.space_group_name_H-M   'P 1'
#
loop_
_entity.id
_entity.type
_entity.pdbx_description
1 polymer ?
#
loop_
_entity_poly.entity_id
_entity_poly.type
_entity_poly.pdbx_seq_one_letter_code
_entity_poly.pdbx_strand_id
1 'polypeptide(L)'
;MAKEIKFSLLYRDMWQSSGKYVPTVDQLLKVAPAIVDMGCFARVETNGGGFEQINLLFGENPNVANRQWTQPFNDAGIETHMLERALNGIRMSPVPADVRKLMYKVKKKQGTDIARSFCGLNDPRNLEGSIKYAKEGGMISQASMSLTFSEVHTVEYYTKLADKLIEMGTDEICVKDMAGIGRPAFLGKIVKNIKDRHPKTPVQYHGHAGPGFQMASILEVARAGADYVDVAMEPLSWGTGHADLLAVQAMLKDAGFKVPDIDMKAYMHVRALTQSFIDDFLGYYINPRNRLMNSLLIGPGLPGGMMGSLMADLENNLASLNKWMSKRGKPELTQDELLVKLFDEVAHIWPMLGYPPLVTPFSQYVKNLALMNVIQLEKGRERWSMIADNIWDMILGKSGKLPGELAPEIVELTKEQGREFYTGNPQDLYPDKLDEFRNEMKENNWDFGEDDEELFELAMHPEQYRAYKSGQAKAAFEADLAEKKAEEEKAEAPAAPAAKSTDCEPKKLNVEVNGEKFVVNVSCAESNGAGQKEESVSPAKETQVKAASGGPVKEVAAPLEGKFFFTKDASEKAIKEGDELKEGDVVGYIESMKTYNAILAEDAGKIVEICLNNGDAVDEDDIIIKMQ
;
A
#
# COMPACT_ATOMS: atom_id res chain seq x y z
N MET A 1 -1.49 33.43 28.55
CA MET A 1 -2.65 33.06 27.71
C MET A 1 -2.55 31.56 27.44
N ALA A 2 -3.68 30.84 27.44
CA ALA A 2 -3.68 29.41 27.10
C ALA A 2 -3.12 29.21 25.68
N LYS A 3 -2.29 28.18 25.48
CA LYS A 3 -1.75 27.86 24.16
C LYS A 3 -2.88 27.39 23.26
N GLU A 4 -2.93 27.91 22.03
CA GLU A 4 -3.86 27.45 21.01
C GLU A 4 -3.34 26.19 20.32
N ILE A 5 -4.22 25.20 20.12
CA ILE A 5 -3.97 24.02 19.28
C ILE A 5 -5.01 24.03 18.16
N LYS A 6 -4.53 23.90 16.92
CA LYS A 6 -5.37 23.90 15.71
C LYS A 6 -5.62 22.47 15.24
N PHE A 7 -6.80 22.23 14.66
CA PHE A 7 -7.18 20.92 14.13
C PHE A 7 -6.99 20.82 12.62
N SER A 8 -6.54 19.64 12.19
CA SER A 8 -6.41 19.23 10.80
C SER A 8 -7.27 17.98 10.57
N LEU A 9 -8.31 18.06 9.74
CA LEU A 9 -9.16 16.91 9.42
C LEU A 9 -8.48 16.01 8.40
N LEU A 10 -8.26 14.74 8.73
CA LEU A 10 -7.67 13.76 7.81
C LEU A 10 -8.71 13.06 6.94
N TYR A 11 -9.53 13.81 6.20
CA TYR A 11 -10.64 13.21 5.44
C TYR A 11 -10.14 12.23 4.36
N ARG A 12 -9.02 12.51 3.68
CA ARG A 12 -8.37 11.58 2.74
C ARG A 12 -7.89 10.30 3.44
N ASP A 13 -7.07 10.41 4.51
CA ASP A 13 -6.53 9.24 5.21
C ASP A 13 -7.60 8.40 5.93
N MET A 14 -8.72 9.00 6.36
CA MET A 14 -9.85 8.28 6.94
C MET A 14 -10.36 7.18 6.01
N TRP A 15 -10.56 7.50 4.74
CA TRP A 15 -11.00 6.53 3.73
C TRP A 15 -9.91 5.53 3.39
N GLN A 16 -8.68 6.00 3.17
CA GLN A 16 -7.56 5.14 2.81
C GLN A 16 -7.18 4.14 3.92
N SER A 17 -7.38 4.51 5.19
CA SER A 17 -7.15 3.61 6.32
C SER A 17 -8.29 2.59 6.47
N SER A 18 -9.50 2.94 6.04
CA SER A 18 -10.70 2.12 6.24
C SER A 18 -10.94 1.11 5.13
N GLY A 19 -10.63 1.46 3.87
CA GLY A 19 -10.93 0.63 2.72
C GLY A 19 -10.11 0.96 1.48
N LYS A 20 -10.48 0.31 0.36
CA LYS A 20 -9.76 0.41 -0.93
C LYS A 20 -10.02 1.72 -1.68
N TYR A 21 -11.26 2.20 -1.65
CA TYR A 21 -11.71 3.35 -2.44
C TYR A 21 -11.95 4.59 -1.57
N VAL A 22 -12.13 5.74 -2.23
CA VAL A 22 -12.43 7.04 -1.62
C VAL A 22 -13.75 7.59 -2.19
N PRO A 23 -14.40 8.57 -1.56
CA PRO A 23 -15.63 9.16 -2.08
C PRO A 23 -15.43 9.77 -3.46
N THR A 24 -16.48 9.70 -4.28
CA THR A 24 -16.51 10.35 -5.59
C THR A 24 -16.53 11.87 -5.44
N VAL A 25 -16.23 12.60 -6.51
CA VAL A 25 -16.26 14.07 -6.48
C VAL A 25 -17.63 14.62 -6.05
N ASP A 26 -18.73 13.99 -6.47
CA ASP A 26 -20.08 14.41 -6.08
C ASP A 26 -20.33 14.21 -4.57
N GLN A 27 -19.85 13.10 -4.00
CA GLN A 27 -19.94 12.84 -2.57
C GLN A 27 -19.08 13.83 -1.77
N LEU A 28 -17.86 14.12 -2.25
CA LEU A 28 -16.97 15.13 -1.67
C LEU A 28 -17.60 16.52 -1.66
N LEU A 29 -18.11 16.98 -2.81
CA LEU A 29 -18.80 18.27 -2.93
C LEU A 29 -20.03 18.38 -2.02
N LYS A 30 -20.75 17.28 -1.82
CA LYS A 30 -21.91 17.24 -0.91
C LYS A 30 -21.53 17.44 0.55
N VAL A 31 -20.37 16.93 0.98
CA VAL A 31 -19.93 16.98 2.39
C VAL A 31 -19.10 18.22 2.74
N ALA A 32 -18.40 18.82 1.76
CA ALA A 32 -17.52 19.97 1.95
C ALA A 32 -18.16 21.14 2.73
N PRO A 33 -19.37 21.63 2.36
CA PRO A 33 -20.00 22.75 3.06
C PRO A 33 -20.23 22.46 4.55
N ALA A 34 -20.64 21.24 4.88
CA ALA A 34 -20.88 20.85 6.26
C ALA A 34 -19.57 20.70 7.07
N ILE A 35 -18.45 20.36 6.43
CA ILE A 35 -17.13 20.39 7.06
C ILE A 35 -16.70 21.84 7.35
N VAL A 36 -16.92 22.76 6.41
CA VAL A 36 -16.66 24.19 6.59
C VAL A 36 -17.51 24.77 7.73
N ASP A 37 -18.82 24.49 7.71
CA ASP A 37 -19.78 24.97 8.72
C ASP A 37 -19.46 24.48 10.14
N MET A 38 -18.70 23.39 10.27
CA MET A 38 -18.25 22.90 11.58
C MET A 38 -17.38 23.92 12.33
N GLY A 39 -16.70 24.81 11.60
CA GLY A 39 -16.02 25.99 12.14
C GLY A 39 -14.76 25.71 12.97
N CYS A 40 -14.26 24.47 12.98
CA CYS A 40 -13.20 24.04 13.89
C CYS A 40 -11.87 23.64 13.22
N PHE A 41 -11.84 23.53 11.90
CA PHE A 41 -10.65 23.09 11.17
C PHE A 41 -9.85 24.27 10.64
N ALA A 42 -8.55 24.25 10.91
CA ALA A 42 -7.60 25.11 10.21
C ALA A 42 -7.10 24.47 8.91
N ARG A 43 -7.18 23.13 8.83
CA ARG A 43 -6.65 22.33 7.74
C ARG A 43 -7.56 21.14 7.40
N VAL A 44 -7.58 20.75 6.13
CA VAL A 44 -8.19 19.51 5.66
C VAL A 44 -7.22 18.78 4.73
N GLU A 45 -6.99 17.50 4.99
CA GLU A 45 -6.26 16.64 4.07
C GLU A 45 -7.18 16.21 2.94
N THR A 46 -6.84 16.61 1.72
CA THR A 46 -7.72 16.47 0.56
C THR A 46 -7.24 15.42 -0.43
N ASN A 47 -5.93 15.33 -0.68
CA ASN A 47 -5.38 14.53 -1.76
C ASN A 47 -3.97 13.98 -1.48
N GLY A 48 -3.30 13.44 -2.50
CA GLY A 48 -2.09 12.64 -2.35
C GLY A 48 -2.37 11.29 -1.67
N GLY A 49 -1.34 10.67 -1.12
CA GLY A 49 -1.45 9.29 -0.63
C GLY A 49 -1.77 8.36 -1.79
N GLY A 50 -2.97 7.78 -1.80
CA GLY A 50 -3.51 7.01 -2.91
C GLY A 50 -4.66 7.69 -3.68
N PHE A 51 -5.04 8.93 -3.34
CA PHE A 51 -6.26 9.57 -3.85
C PHE A 51 -6.33 9.58 -5.39
N GLU A 52 -5.29 10.08 -6.06
CA GLU A 52 -5.24 10.20 -7.53
C GLU A 52 -5.28 8.83 -8.20
N GLN A 53 -4.44 7.91 -7.74
CA GLN A 53 -4.41 6.54 -8.25
C GLN A 53 -5.78 5.87 -8.11
N ILE A 54 -6.45 6.04 -6.97
CA ILE A 54 -7.77 5.45 -6.71
C ILE A 54 -8.82 6.06 -7.65
N ASN A 55 -8.77 7.36 -7.92
CA ASN A 55 -9.65 8.02 -8.90
C ASN A 55 -9.55 7.40 -10.29
N LEU A 56 -8.32 7.16 -10.74
CA LEU A 56 -8.10 6.48 -12.01
C LEU A 56 -8.62 5.05 -12.00
N LEU A 57 -8.59 4.34 -10.85
CA LEU A 57 -9.13 2.98 -10.73
C LEU A 57 -10.65 2.91 -10.84
N PHE A 58 -11.40 3.91 -10.35
CA PHE A 58 -12.85 3.98 -10.58
C PHE A 58 -13.23 4.55 -11.96
N GLY A 59 -12.24 5.02 -12.72
CA GLY A 59 -12.44 5.56 -14.06
C GLY A 59 -12.93 7.01 -14.07
N GLU A 60 -12.60 7.80 -13.04
CA GLU A 60 -12.82 9.24 -13.03
C GLU A 60 -11.50 10.00 -13.14
N ASN A 61 -11.62 11.29 -13.44
CA ASN A 61 -10.49 12.19 -13.56
C ASN A 61 -10.11 12.77 -12.18
N PRO A 62 -8.93 12.42 -11.61
CA PRO A 62 -8.49 12.96 -10.33
C PRO A 62 -8.32 14.49 -10.33
N ASN A 63 -8.03 15.11 -11.47
CA ASN A 63 -7.82 16.55 -11.55
C ASN A 63 -9.11 17.33 -11.29
N VAL A 64 -10.23 16.84 -11.84
CA VAL A 64 -11.57 17.39 -11.60
C VAL A 64 -11.92 17.25 -10.12
N ALA A 65 -11.72 16.06 -9.55
CA ALA A 65 -11.97 15.80 -8.14
C ALA A 65 -11.15 16.73 -7.24
N ASN A 66 -9.86 16.89 -7.52
CA ASN A 66 -8.97 17.74 -6.74
C ASN A 66 -9.40 19.21 -6.75
N ARG A 67 -9.62 19.81 -7.92
CA ARG A 67 -10.05 21.22 -8.01
C ARG A 67 -11.36 21.48 -7.28
N GLN A 68 -12.33 20.60 -7.49
CA GLN A 68 -13.66 20.76 -6.92
C GLN A 68 -13.67 20.50 -5.42
N TRP A 69 -12.85 19.56 -4.94
CA TRP A 69 -12.78 19.22 -3.52
C TRP A 69 -12.04 20.26 -2.68
N THR A 70 -10.99 20.88 -3.20
CA THR A 70 -10.21 21.91 -2.49
C THR A 70 -10.91 23.26 -2.45
N GLN A 71 -11.65 23.63 -3.51
CA GLN A 71 -12.23 24.97 -3.67
C GLN A 71 -13.09 25.44 -2.48
N PRO A 72 -14.05 24.65 -1.94
CA PRO A 72 -14.87 25.09 -0.80
C PRO A 72 -14.05 25.43 0.45
N PHE A 73 -12.93 24.72 0.67
CA PHE A 73 -12.04 24.99 1.80
C PHE A 73 -11.22 26.25 1.56
N ASN A 74 -10.67 26.43 0.35
CA ASN A 74 -9.94 27.65 0.00
C ASN A 74 -10.84 28.89 0.07
N ASP A 75 -12.09 28.81 -0.40
CA ASP A 75 -13.08 29.89 -0.30
C ASP A 75 -13.38 30.27 1.15
N ALA A 76 -13.33 29.29 2.06
CA ALA A 76 -13.49 29.47 3.49
C ALA A 76 -12.20 29.88 4.23
N GLY A 77 -11.06 29.97 3.53
CA GLY A 77 -9.75 30.26 4.14
C GLY A 77 -9.15 29.12 4.95
N ILE A 78 -9.59 27.88 4.71
CA ILE A 78 -9.05 26.64 5.30
C ILE A 78 -7.94 26.13 4.39
N GLU A 79 -6.76 25.86 4.94
CA GLU A 79 -5.62 25.36 4.16
C GLU A 79 -5.86 23.88 3.80
N THR A 80 -5.65 23.51 2.54
CA THR A 80 -5.72 22.10 2.15
C THR A 80 -4.33 21.49 2.05
N HIS A 81 -4.19 20.20 2.33
CA HIS A 81 -2.89 19.54 2.29
C HIS A 81 -2.93 18.16 1.65
N MET A 82 -1.77 17.80 1.08
CA MET A 82 -1.53 16.51 0.46
C MET A 82 -0.44 15.74 1.20
N LEU A 83 -0.49 14.41 1.13
CA LEU A 83 0.61 13.54 1.54
C LEU A 83 1.37 13.04 0.31
N GLU A 84 2.68 13.21 0.28
CA GLU A 84 3.54 12.65 -0.76
C GLU A 84 4.81 12.02 -0.21
N ARG A 85 5.35 11.07 -0.99
CA ARG A 85 6.55 10.31 -0.70
C ARG A 85 7.72 10.95 -1.42
N ALA A 86 8.66 11.48 -0.65
CA ALA A 86 9.94 11.91 -1.17
C ALA A 86 10.56 10.80 -2.04
N LEU A 87 11.13 11.18 -3.18
CA LEU A 87 11.58 10.31 -4.29
C LEU A 87 10.45 9.68 -5.13
N ASN A 88 9.32 9.25 -4.53
CA ASN A 88 8.28 8.47 -5.21
C ASN A 88 7.02 9.27 -5.57
N GLY A 89 6.93 10.56 -5.21
CA GLY A 89 5.74 11.39 -5.40
C GLY A 89 4.50 10.74 -4.78
N ILE A 90 3.46 10.54 -5.58
CA ILE A 90 2.19 9.92 -5.14
C ILE A 90 2.01 8.49 -5.69
N ARG A 91 3.09 7.80 -6.05
CA ARG A 91 3.07 6.38 -6.46
C ARG A 91 4.02 5.51 -5.63
N MET A 92 4.09 4.21 -5.94
CA MET A 92 4.88 3.22 -5.18
C MET A 92 6.34 3.13 -5.61
N SER A 93 6.69 3.58 -6.81
CA SER A 93 8.05 3.58 -7.36
C SER A 93 8.63 5.00 -7.49
N PRO A 94 9.96 5.17 -7.49
CA PRO A 94 10.60 6.46 -7.71
C PRO A 94 10.13 7.18 -8.97
N VAL A 95 10.09 8.52 -8.90
CA VAL A 95 9.57 9.40 -9.94
C VAL A 95 10.69 10.34 -10.42
N PRO A 96 10.85 10.51 -11.74
CA PRO A 96 11.74 11.51 -12.33
C PRO A 96 11.54 12.93 -11.78
N ALA A 97 12.62 13.71 -11.73
CA ALA A 97 12.61 15.02 -11.09
C ALA A 97 11.69 16.03 -11.81
N ASP A 98 11.66 16.02 -13.14
CA ASP A 98 10.76 16.82 -13.96
C ASP A 98 9.26 16.55 -13.69
N VAL A 99 8.87 15.29 -13.57
CA VAL A 99 7.50 14.88 -13.23
C VAL A 99 7.13 15.34 -11.81
N ARG A 100 8.04 15.21 -10.84
CA ARG A 100 7.84 15.73 -9.47
C ARG A 100 7.68 17.24 -9.45
N LYS A 101 8.47 17.98 -10.22
CA LYS A 101 8.32 19.45 -10.35
C LYS A 101 6.97 19.83 -10.93
N LEU A 102 6.50 19.10 -11.93
CA LEU A 102 5.17 19.31 -12.50
C LEU A 102 4.07 19.02 -11.46
N MET A 103 4.19 17.93 -10.69
CA MET A 103 3.24 17.57 -9.63
C MET A 103 2.98 18.74 -8.68
N TYR A 104 4.00 19.35 -8.07
CA TYR A 104 3.76 20.45 -7.11
C TYR A 104 3.13 21.69 -7.76
N LYS A 105 3.51 22.02 -9.00
CA LYS A 105 2.89 23.12 -9.75
C LYS A 105 1.40 22.86 -9.98
N VAL A 106 1.07 21.67 -10.49
CA VAL A 106 -0.31 21.25 -10.72
C VAL A 106 -1.10 21.25 -9.41
N LYS A 107 -0.58 20.63 -8.34
CA LYS A 107 -1.29 20.55 -7.06
C LYS A 107 -1.56 21.92 -6.45
N LYS A 108 -0.63 22.89 -6.59
CA LYS A 108 -0.91 24.27 -6.17
C LYS A 108 -2.00 24.93 -7.00
N LYS A 109 -2.00 24.73 -8.31
CA LYS A 109 -3.06 25.24 -9.22
C LYS A 109 -4.42 24.64 -8.91
N GLN A 110 -4.44 23.38 -8.46
CA GLN A 110 -5.63 22.69 -7.99
C GLN A 110 -6.10 23.14 -6.59
N GLY A 111 -5.48 24.14 -5.96
CA GLY A 111 -5.89 24.65 -4.65
C GLY A 111 -5.23 23.97 -3.44
N THR A 112 -4.27 23.06 -3.65
CA THR A 112 -3.52 22.44 -2.55
C THR A 112 -2.50 23.42 -1.97
N ASP A 113 -2.54 23.67 -0.66
CA ASP A 113 -1.65 24.66 -0.03
C ASP A 113 -0.36 24.04 0.51
N ILE A 114 -0.46 22.88 1.15
CA ILE A 114 0.66 22.28 1.89
C ILE A 114 1.05 20.94 1.27
N ALA A 115 2.34 20.80 0.97
CA ALA A 115 2.95 19.52 0.61
C ALA A 115 3.56 18.87 1.86
N ARG A 116 2.88 17.85 2.41
CA ARG A 116 3.43 17.01 3.47
C ARG A 116 4.30 15.93 2.85
N SER A 117 5.61 16.15 2.91
CA SER A 117 6.64 15.32 2.27
C SER A 117 7.29 14.39 3.29
N PHE A 118 7.26 13.07 3.08
CA PHE A 118 7.99 12.13 3.94
C PHE A 118 8.93 11.24 3.15
N CYS A 119 10.08 10.90 3.73
CA CYS A 119 10.94 9.81 3.23
C CYS A 119 10.77 8.61 4.16
N GLY A 120 10.45 7.44 3.60
CA GLY A 120 10.27 6.25 4.43
C GLY A 120 11.55 5.75 5.13
N LEU A 121 12.74 6.17 4.67
CA LEU A 121 14.02 5.91 5.36
C LEU A 121 14.49 7.09 6.23
N ASN A 122 13.72 8.17 6.31
CA ASN A 122 14.14 9.44 6.93
C ASN A 122 15.47 9.99 6.37
N ASP A 123 15.81 9.69 5.11
CA ASP A 123 17.00 10.26 4.45
C ASP A 123 16.69 11.68 3.95
N PRO A 124 17.36 12.73 4.50
CA PRO A 124 17.14 14.10 4.07
C PRO A 124 17.38 14.33 2.58
N ARG A 125 18.27 13.56 1.93
CA ARG A 125 18.59 13.71 0.51
C ARG A 125 17.36 13.48 -0.38
N ASN A 126 16.48 12.56 0.01
CA ASN A 126 15.23 12.32 -0.72
C ASN A 126 14.24 13.49 -0.56
N LEU A 127 14.24 14.13 0.62
CA LEU A 127 13.36 15.25 0.95
C LEU A 127 13.82 16.58 0.33
N GLU A 128 15.10 16.72 -0.03
CA GLU A 128 15.65 17.94 -0.64
C GLU A 128 14.86 18.36 -1.88
N GLY A 129 14.62 17.42 -2.80
CA GLY A 129 13.82 17.67 -3.99
C GLY A 129 12.39 18.08 -3.64
N SER A 130 11.75 17.40 -2.69
CA SER A 130 10.37 17.71 -2.30
C SER A 130 10.25 19.11 -1.70
N ILE A 131 11.16 19.48 -0.79
CA ILE A 131 11.19 20.82 -0.18
C ILE A 131 11.37 21.89 -1.25
N LYS A 132 12.36 21.72 -2.12
CA LYS A 132 12.68 22.66 -3.19
C LYS A 132 11.51 22.82 -4.16
N TYR A 133 11.00 21.71 -4.70
CA TYR A 133 9.99 21.74 -5.76
C TYR A 133 8.61 22.20 -5.25
N ALA A 134 8.24 21.86 -4.02
CA ALA A 134 7.02 22.38 -3.39
C ALA A 134 7.05 23.91 -3.31
N LYS A 135 8.18 24.49 -2.85
CA LYS A 135 8.35 25.94 -2.74
C LYS A 135 8.41 26.61 -4.11
N GLU A 136 9.12 26.02 -5.08
CA GLU A 136 9.10 26.49 -6.48
C GLU A 136 7.70 26.44 -7.11
N GLY A 137 6.86 25.48 -6.69
CA GLY A 137 5.45 25.37 -7.06
C GLY A 137 4.52 26.34 -6.33
N GLY A 138 5.01 27.07 -5.32
CA GLY A 138 4.22 28.00 -4.51
C GLY A 138 3.42 27.36 -3.37
N MET A 139 3.80 26.16 -2.94
CA MET A 139 3.22 25.45 -1.80
C MET A 139 4.02 25.69 -0.51
N ILE A 140 3.37 25.49 0.63
CA ILE A 140 4.03 25.39 1.93
C ILE A 140 4.70 24.02 2.01
N SER A 141 6.00 24.00 2.25
CA SER A 141 6.73 22.74 2.45
C SER A 141 6.62 22.29 3.91
N GLN A 142 6.00 21.13 4.12
CA GLN A 142 5.94 20.48 5.42
C GLN A 142 6.72 19.16 5.37
N ALA A 143 8.01 19.21 5.71
CA ALA A 143 8.83 18.02 5.82
C ALA A 143 8.40 17.17 7.03
N SER A 144 8.27 15.86 6.80
CA SER A 144 7.70 14.92 7.74
C SER A 144 8.73 13.87 8.14
N MET A 145 8.92 13.70 9.44
CA MET A 145 9.73 12.63 10.00
C MET A 145 8.85 11.41 10.19
N SER A 146 9.18 10.29 9.56
CA SER A 146 8.50 9.00 9.78
C SER A 146 8.93 8.43 11.14
N LEU A 147 8.00 8.38 12.08
CA LEU A 147 8.26 7.96 13.45
C LEU A 147 8.24 6.44 13.58
N THR A 148 9.28 5.94 14.22
CA THR A 148 9.36 4.58 14.76
C THR A 148 10.12 4.62 16.08
N PHE A 149 10.14 3.49 16.79
CA PHE A 149 10.77 3.34 18.10
C PHE A 149 11.77 2.18 18.07
N SER A 150 13.07 2.50 18.07
CA SER A 150 14.16 1.52 18.16
C SER A 150 15.40 2.15 18.79
N GLU A 151 16.48 1.36 18.93
CA GLU A 151 17.73 1.80 19.55
C GLU A 151 18.42 2.96 18.80
N VAL A 152 18.28 3.04 17.47
CA VAL A 152 18.87 4.12 16.65
C VAL A 152 17.97 5.35 16.58
N HIS A 153 16.64 5.16 16.71
CA HIS A 153 15.64 6.23 16.61
C HIS A 153 15.44 6.92 17.97
N THR A 154 16.47 7.64 18.40
CA THR A 154 16.45 8.38 19.67
C THR A 154 15.80 9.76 19.54
N VAL A 155 15.52 10.42 20.66
CA VAL A 155 15.06 11.82 20.65
C VAL A 155 16.08 12.72 19.94
N GLU A 156 17.37 12.45 20.14
CA GLU A 156 18.46 13.20 19.50
C GLU A 156 18.50 12.98 17.99
N TYR A 157 18.26 11.74 17.53
CA TYR A 157 18.15 11.43 16.10
C TYR A 157 17.08 12.31 15.44
N TYR A 158 15.86 12.33 15.98
CA TYR A 158 14.78 13.14 15.42
C TYR A 158 15.01 14.65 15.57
N THR A 159 15.67 15.08 16.66
CA THR A 159 16.05 16.49 16.84
C THR A 159 17.01 16.95 15.74
N LYS A 160 18.07 16.17 15.47
CA LYS A 160 19.02 16.46 14.39
C LYS A 160 18.40 16.38 13.01
N LEU A 161 17.49 15.43 12.80
CA LEU A 161 16.75 15.33 11.54
C LEU A 161 15.90 16.60 11.31
N ALA A 162 15.16 17.05 12.33
CA ALA A 162 14.38 18.28 12.24
C ALA A 162 15.26 19.51 11.98
N ASP A 163 16.40 19.65 12.67
CA ASP A 163 17.38 20.71 12.39
C ASP A 163 17.79 20.70 10.91
N LYS A 164 18.14 19.52 10.39
CA LYS A 164 18.60 19.38 9.01
C LYS A 164 17.52 19.76 8.00
N LEU A 165 16.28 19.35 8.23
CA LEU A 165 15.15 19.67 7.34
C LEU A 165 14.84 21.18 7.37
N ILE A 166 14.94 21.83 8.54
CA ILE A 166 14.78 23.28 8.68
C ILE A 166 15.91 24.04 8.00
N GLU A 167 17.17 23.59 8.14
CA GLU A 167 18.32 24.15 7.41
C GLU A 167 18.15 24.04 5.89
N MET A 168 17.50 22.98 5.40
CA MET A 168 17.17 22.79 3.99
C MET A 168 16.00 23.68 3.51
N GLY A 169 15.33 24.36 4.42
CA GLY A 169 14.33 25.38 4.12
C GLY A 169 12.88 24.89 4.11
N THR A 170 12.55 23.77 4.78
CA THR A 170 11.14 23.42 5.05
C THR A 170 10.47 24.52 5.86
N ASP A 171 9.20 24.80 5.58
CA ASP A 171 8.44 25.83 6.28
C ASP A 171 7.87 25.29 7.60
N GLU A 172 7.51 23.99 7.61
CA GLU A 172 6.92 23.31 8.76
C GLU A 172 7.52 21.91 8.98
N ILE A 173 7.33 21.37 10.19
CA ILE A 173 7.70 19.99 10.54
C ILE A 173 6.46 19.19 10.92
N CYS A 174 6.32 18.01 10.34
CA CYS A 174 5.35 17.00 10.76
C CYS A 174 6.04 15.85 11.50
N VAL A 175 5.56 15.52 12.69
CA VAL A 175 5.91 14.29 13.42
C VAL A 175 4.89 13.23 13.01
N LYS A 176 5.23 12.36 12.05
CA LYS A 176 4.32 11.37 11.46
C LYS A 176 4.48 9.98 12.06
N ASP A 177 3.65 9.66 13.05
CA ASP A 177 3.51 8.33 13.66
C ASP A 177 2.50 7.47 12.88
N MET A 178 2.92 7.02 11.70
CA MET A 178 2.08 6.25 10.76
C MET A 178 1.56 4.92 11.33
N ALA A 179 2.26 4.35 12.31
CA ALA A 179 1.87 3.10 12.94
C ALA A 179 1.13 3.30 14.26
N GLY A 180 1.14 4.51 14.82
CA GLY A 180 0.57 4.81 16.15
C GLY A 180 1.37 4.21 17.30
N ILE A 181 2.65 3.87 17.07
CA ILE A 181 3.52 3.18 18.03
C ILE A 181 4.43 4.15 18.79
N GLY A 182 4.48 5.42 18.42
CA GLY A 182 5.28 6.42 19.12
C GLY A 182 4.91 6.45 20.60
N ARG A 183 5.92 6.34 21.48
CA ARG A 183 5.66 6.41 22.93
C ARG A 183 5.32 7.86 23.30
N PRO A 184 4.23 8.14 24.05
CA PRO A 184 3.79 9.51 24.32
C PRO A 184 4.89 10.44 24.88
N ALA A 185 5.58 9.99 25.94
CA ALA A 185 6.66 10.76 26.57
C ALA A 185 7.89 10.96 25.64
N PHE A 186 8.12 10.03 24.71
CA PHE A 186 9.18 10.14 23.71
C PHE A 186 8.86 11.21 22.67
N LEU A 187 7.63 11.21 22.15
CA LEU A 187 7.13 12.21 21.20
C LEU A 187 7.12 13.62 21.82
N GLY A 188 6.67 13.75 23.07
CA GLY A 188 6.72 15.02 23.79
C GLY A 188 8.14 15.60 23.88
N LYS A 189 9.14 14.77 24.16
CA LYS A 189 10.56 15.21 24.19
C LYS A 189 11.06 15.68 22.82
N ILE A 190 10.72 14.98 21.74
CA ILE A 190 11.09 15.37 20.37
C ILE A 190 10.53 16.75 20.05
N VAL A 191 9.22 16.94 20.25
CA VAL A 191 8.55 18.21 19.95
C VAL A 191 9.12 19.33 20.81
N LYS A 192 9.39 19.07 22.10
CA LYS A 192 9.99 20.07 23.01
C LYS A 192 11.35 20.52 22.50
N ASN A 193 12.22 19.59 22.10
CA ASN A 193 13.53 19.91 21.54
C ASN A 193 13.43 20.74 20.26
N ILE A 194 12.51 20.40 19.36
CA ILE A 194 12.28 21.15 18.12
C ILE A 194 11.82 22.57 18.44
N LYS A 195 10.84 22.74 19.33
CA LYS A 195 10.32 24.07 19.70
C LYS A 195 11.33 24.91 20.48
N ASP A 196 12.21 24.30 21.28
CA ASP A 196 13.28 25.03 21.97
C ASP A 196 14.33 25.58 21.00
N ARG A 197 14.67 24.81 19.96
CA ARG A 197 15.68 25.18 18.96
C ARG A 197 15.12 26.08 17.86
N HIS A 198 13.88 25.81 17.45
CA HIS A 198 13.18 26.46 16.33
C HIS A 198 11.78 26.94 16.76
N PRO A 199 11.70 27.93 17.66
CA PRO A 199 10.43 28.33 18.29
C PRO A 199 9.37 28.83 17.30
N LYS A 200 9.81 29.33 16.13
CA LYS A 200 8.94 29.86 15.07
C LYS A 200 8.47 28.82 14.07
N THR A 201 9.10 27.66 14.01
CA THR A 201 8.71 26.60 13.06
C THR A 201 7.42 25.93 13.55
N PRO A 202 6.34 25.91 12.76
CA PRO A 202 5.14 25.17 13.08
C PRO A 202 5.44 23.67 13.18
N VAL A 203 4.89 23.04 14.22
CA VAL A 203 4.99 21.58 14.39
C VAL A 203 3.58 20.97 14.38
N GLN A 204 3.37 20.03 13.47
CA GLN A 204 2.13 19.25 13.36
C GLN A 204 2.36 17.81 13.82
N TYR A 205 1.45 17.27 14.62
CA TYR A 205 1.46 15.86 14.99
C TYR A 205 0.43 15.08 14.19
N HIS A 206 0.90 14.01 13.57
CA HIS A 206 0.10 13.01 12.87
C HIS A 206 0.30 11.66 13.55
N GLY A 207 -0.78 10.96 13.89
CA GLY A 207 -0.68 9.62 14.45
C GLY A 207 -1.91 8.77 14.15
N HIS A 208 -1.76 7.45 14.11
CA HIS A 208 -2.86 6.51 14.00
C HIS A 208 -3.31 6.00 15.37
N ALA A 209 -4.60 5.65 15.49
CA ALA A 209 -5.22 5.24 16.75
C ALA A 209 -4.98 3.77 17.11
N GLY A 210 -4.55 2.94 16.15
CA GLY A 210 -4.62 1.48 16.22
C GLY A 210 -4.05 0.87 17.50
N PRO A 211 -2.80 1.20 17.88
CA PRO A 211 -2.20 0.69 19.11
C PRO A 211 -2.72 1.30 20.41
N GLY A 212 -3.41 2.44 20.34
CA GLY A 212 -4.01 3.13 21.48
C GLY A 212 -3.18 4.23 22.16
N PHE A 213 -1.99 4.58 21.65
CA PHE A 213 -1.18 5.65 22.23
C PHE A 213 -1.56 7.06 21.78
N GLN A 214 -2.35 7.22 20.72
CA GLN A 214 -2.53 8.50 20.04
C GLN A 214 -3.07 9.61 20.96
N MET A 215 -4.09 9.33 21.78
CA MET A 215 -4.68 10.34 22.67
C MET A 215 -3.64 10.89 23.66
N ALA A 216 -2.90 10.00 24.33
CA ALA A 216 -1.81 10.39 25.22
C ALA A 216 -0.70 11.14 24.47
N SER A 217 -0.38 10.71 23.24
CA SER A 217 0.63 11.34 22.40
C SER A 217 0.24 12.75 22.00
N ILE A 218 -1.02 12.98 21.59
CA ILE A 218 -1.58 14.30 21.30
C ILE A 218 -1.43 15.23 22.50
N LEU A 219 -1.77 14.76 23.71
CA LEU A 219 -1.64 15.56 24.92
C LEU A 219 -0.19 15.92 25.23
N GLU A 220 0.74 14.97 25.11
CA GLU A 220 2.17 15.19 25.37
C GLU A 220 2.80 16.13 24.36
N VAL A 221 2.51 15.99 23.06
CA VAL A 221 3.04 16.92 22.04
C VAL A 221 2.41 18.31 22.15
N ALA A 222 1.13 18.42 22.52
CA ALA A 222 0.49 19.71 22.78
C ALA A 222 1.18 20.44 23.95
N ARG A 223 1.46 19.73 25.05
CA ARG A 223 2.24 20.26 26.20
C ARG A 223 3.65 20.66 25.81
N ALA A 224 4.27 19.91 24.90
CA ALA A 224 5.60 20.20 24.37
C ALA A 224 5.64 21.38 23.38
N GLY A 225 4.48 21.83 22.90
CA GLY A 225 4.37 22.99 22.03
C GLY A 225 4.13 22.67 20.56
N ALA A 226 3.50 21.54 20.21
CA ALA A 226 2.88 21.36 18.90
C ALA A 226 1.84 22.44 18.62
N ASP A 227 1.62 22.76 17.35
CA ASP A 227 0.75 23.85 16.89
C ASP A 227 -0.52 23.30 16.21
N TYR A 228 -0.39 22.15 15.53
CA TYR A 228 -1.47 21.45 14.86
C TYR A 228 -1.52 19.99 15.30
N VAL A 229 -2.72 19.43 15.39
CA VAL A 229 -2.93 17.99 15.59
C VAL A 229 -3.91 17.47 14.54
N ASP A 230 -3.55 16.33 13.96
CA ASP A 230 -4.41 15.60 13.03
C ASP A 230 -5.50 14.84 13.79
N VAL A 231 -6.73 14.94 13.30
CA VAL A 231 -7.91 14.28 13.86
C VAL A 231 -8.76 13.66 12.75
N ALA A 232 -9.52 12.64 13.10
CA ALA A 232 -10.58 12.08 12.27
C ALA A 232 -11.94 12.34 12.93
N MET A 233 -13.00 11.80 12.34
CA MET A 233 -14.33 11.85 12.92
C MET A 233 -15.14 10.60 12.61
N GLU A 234 -16.15 10.33 13.45
CA GLU A 234 -17.10 9.26 13.21
C GLU A 234 -17.78 9.39 11.83
N PRO A 235 -18.06 8.28 11.13
CA PRO A 235 -17.93 6.88 11.56
C PRO A 235 -16.57 6.21 11.24
N LEU A 236 -15.55 6.95 10.77
CA LEU A 236 -14.25 6.39 10.34
C LEU A 236 -13.07 6.78 11.25
N SER A 237 -13.36 7.32 12.43
CA SER A 237 -12.37 7.47 13.50
C SER A 237 -12.02 6.12 14.14
N TRP A 238 -10.90 6.10 14.86
CA TRP A 238 -10.38 4.96 15.62
C TRP A 238 -9.90 3.78 14.77
N GLY A 239 -9.53 2.70 15.45
CA GLY A 239 -8.91 1.53 14.83
C GLY A 239 -7.67 1.92 14.02
N THR A 240 -7.63 1.49 12.77
CA THR A 240 -6.55 1.81 11.82
C THR A 240 -6.51 3.28 11.40
N GLY A 241 -7.56 4.08 11.67
CA GLY A 241 -7.62 5.51 11.37
C GLY A 241 -7.01 6.39 12.47
N HIS A 242 -7.64 7.52 12.77
CA HIS A 242 -7.15 8.53 13.72
C HIS A 242 -8.16 8.80 14.85
N ALA A 243 -7.70 9.41 15.94
CA ALA A 243 -8.54 9.78 17.06
C ALA A 243 -9.67 10.74 16.66
N ASP A 244 -10.84 10.54 17.25
CA ASP A 244 -12.02 11.35 16.99
C ASP A 244 -11.87 12.79 17.52
N LEU A 245 -12.31 13.75 16.70
CA LEU A 245 -12.31 15.18 16.97
C LEU A 245 -12.91 15.54 18.33
N LEU A 246 -14.06 14.95 18.71
CA LEU A 246 -14.75 15.31 19.95
C LEU A 246 -13.94 14.89 21.17
N ALA A 247 -13.36 13.69 21.12
CA ALA A 247 -12.51 13.18 22.20
C ALA A 247 -11.24 14.02 22.36
N VAL A 248 -10.58 14.37 21.24
CA VAL A 248 -9.38 15.21 21.23
C VAL A 248 -9.69 16.61 21.77
N GLN A 249 -10.78 17.24 21.32
CA GLN A 249 -11.18 18.57 21.78
C GLN A 249 -11.46 18.58 23.28
N ALA A 250 -12.27 17.63 23.78
CA ALA A 250 -12.62 17.55 25.19
C ALA A 250 -11.37 17.38 26.08
N MET A 251 -10.46 16.48 25.69
CA MET A 251 -9.19 16.25 26.40
C MET A 251 -8.31 17.51 26.42
N LEU A 252 -8.17 18.21 25.29
CA LEU A 252 -7.34 19.41 25.22
C LEU A 252 -7.95 20.60 25.99
N LYS A 253 -9.29 20.75 25.97
CA LYS A 253 -10.00 21.75 26.79
C LYS A 253 -9.79 21.49 28.28
N ASP A 254 -9.94 20.25 28.74
CA ASP A 254 -9.70 19.86 30.13
C ASP A 254 -8.25 20.13 30.55
N ALA A 255 -7.29 19.83 29.67
CA ALA A 255 -5.87 20.11 29.88
C ALA A 255 -5.50 21.61 29.83
N GLY A 256 -6.46 22.51 29.59
CA GLY A 256 -6.27 23.97 29.65
C GLY A 256 -5.78 24.61 28.34
N PHE A 257 -5.86 23.90 27.21
CA PHE A 257 -5.56 24.47 25.89
C PHE A 257 -6.75 25.26 25.34
N LYS A 258 -6.44 26.27 24.50
CA LYS A 258 -7.45 26.92 23.66
C LYS A 258 -7.62 26.10 22.39
N VAL A 259 -8.82 25.60 22.15
CA VAL A 259 -9.18 24.87 20.92
C VAL A 259 -10.53 25.42 20.42
N PRO A 260 -10.78 25.39 19.10
CA PRO A 260 -12.04 25.91 18.55
C PRO A 260 -13.25 25.13 19.05
N ASP A 261 -14.39 25.82 19.12
CA ASP A 261 -15.69 25.17 19.33
C ASP A 261 -16.12 24.42 18.07
N ILE A 262 -17.03 23.46 18.25
CA ILE A 262 -17.50 22.59 17.17
C ILE A 262 -19.00 22.82 17.02
N ASP A 263 -19.44 23.17 15.81
CA ASP A 263 -20.87 23.15 15.51
C ASP A 263 -21.34 21.70 15.42
N MET A 264 -22.07 21.27 16.46
CA MET A 264 -22.56 19.89 16.56
C MET A 264 -23.62 19.54 15.53
N LYS A 265 -24.37 20.51 14.97
CA LYS A 265 -25.32 20.24 13.87
C LYS A 265 -24.55 19.91 12.60
N ALA A 266 -23.53 20.71 12.29
CA ALA A 266 -22.64 20.46 11.16
C ALA A 266 -21.89 19.13 11.32
N TYR A 267 -21.34 18.84 12.51
CA TYR A 267 -20.73 17.55 12.82
C TYR A 267 -21.68 16.37 12.55
N MET A 268 -22.90 16.43 13.05
CA MET A 268 -23.88 15.36 12.84
C MET A 268 -24.28 15.21 11.36
N HIS A 269 -24.30 16.32 10.61
CA HIS A 269 -24.56 16.29 9.18
C HIS A 269 -23.42 15.62 8.40
N VAL A 270 -22.16 16.00 8.66
CA VAL A 270 -20.98 15.36 8.05
C VAL A 270 -20.93 13.87 8.42
N ARG A 271 -21.21 13.52 9.69
CA ARG A 271 -21.28 12.12 10.13
C ARG A 271 -22.34 11.33 9.35
N ALA A 272 -23.54 11.89 9.17
CA ALA A 272 -24.63 11.25 8.43
C ALA A 272 -24.29 11.07 6.94
N LEU A 273 -23.68 12.09 6.31
CA LEU A 273 -23.24 12.00 4.92
C LEU A 273 -22.14 10.96 4.74
N THR A 274 -21.12 10.98 5.61
CA THR A 274 -20.03 10.00 5.60
C THR A 274 -20.57 8.58 5.78
N GLN A 275 -21.54 8.38 6.68
CA GLN A 275 -22.24 7.08 6.81
C GLN A 275 -22.98 6.71 5.52
N SER A 276 -23.69 7.65 4.89
CA SER A 276 -24.39 7.36 3.62
C SER A 276 -23.46 6.97 2.47
N PHE A 277 -22.20 7.41 2.49
CA PHE A 277 -21.20 7.00 1.49
C PHE A 277 -20.69 5.59 1.77
N ILE A 278 -20.60 5.19 3.05
CA ILE A 278 -20.32 3.81 3.46
C ILE A 278 -21.50 2.91 3.09
N ASP A 279 -22.74 3.34 3.30
CA ASP A 279 -23.94 2.58 2.97
C ASP A 279 -24.18 2.46 1.44
N ASP A 280 -23.44 3.23 0.65
CA ASP A 280 -23.34 3.10 -0.81
C ASP A 280 -22.21 2.11 -1.17
N PHE A 281 -21.50 2.32 -2.27
CA PHE A 281 -20.51 1.37 -2.77
C PHE A 281 -19.24 1.26 -1.91
N LEU A 282 -18.92 2.24 -1.06
CA LEU A 282 -17.66 2.21 -0.29
C LEU A 282 -17.67 1.13 0.80
N GLY A 283 -18.85 0.79 1.34
CA GLY A 283 -19.01 -0.22 2.39
C GLY A 283 -18.52 -1.60 1.97
N TYR A 284 -18.75 -1.99 0.71
CA TYR A 284 -18.28 -3.26 0.13
C TYR A 284 -16.77 -3.45 0.18
N TYR A 285 -16.01 -2.36 0.34
CA TYR A 285 -14.55 -2.34 0.34
C TYR A 285 -13.94 -1.94 1.68
N ILE A 286 -14.76 -1.80 2.73
CA ILE A 286 -14.31 -1.51 4.08
C ILE A 286 -14.38 -2.79 4.90
N ASN A 287 -13.23 -3.22 5.43
CA ASN A 287 -13.23 -4.33 6.39
C ASN A 287 -13.67 -3.80 7.76
N PRO A 288 -14.76 -4.30 8.38
CA PRO A 288 -15.20 -3.82 9.69
C PRO A 288 -14.15 -3.96 10.79
N ARG A 289 -13.22 -4.93 10.67
CA ARG A 289 -12.10 -5.11 11.61
C ARG A 289 -11.13 -3.93 11.63
N ASN A 290 -11.10 -3.10 10.58
CA ASN A 290 -10.26 -1.91 10.52
C ASN A 290 -10.64 -0.86 11.57
N ARG A 291 -11.84 -0.96 12.18
CA ARG A 291 -12.28 -0.10 13.30
C ARG A 291 -11.81 -0.60 14.67
N LEU A 292 -11.27 -1.80 14.74
CA LEU A 292 -10.79 -2.38 15.99
C LEU A 292 -9.38 -1.87 16.29
N MET A 293 -9.16 -1.49 17.55
CA MET A 293 -7.82 -1.21 18.06
C MET A 293 -7.05 -2.51 18.25
N ASN A 294 -5.76 -2.48 17.94
CA ASN A 294 -4.88 -3.63 18.06
C ASN A 294 -3.48 -3.21 18.52
N SER A 295 -3.12 -3.60 19.74
CA SER A 295 -1.81 -3.31 20.35
C SER A 295 -0.75 -4.36 20.05
N LEU A 296 -1.09 -5.46 19.36
CA LEU A 296 -0.16 -6.56 19.05
C LEU A 296 1.04 -6.09 18.20
N LEU A 297 0.84 -5.07 17.37
CA LEU A 297 1.87 -4.53 16.48
C LEU A 297 2.86 -3.57 17.15
N ILE A 298 2.67 -3.23 18.43
CA ILE A 298 3.57 -2.34 19.17
C ILE A 298 4.99 -2.91 19.26
N GLY A 299 5.11 -4.22 19.49
CA GLY A 299 6.38 -4.94 19.60
C GLY A 299 7.16 -4.95 18.29
N PRO A 300 6.62 -5.54 17.21
CA PRO A 300 7.30 -5.60 15.91
C PRO A 300 7.37 -4.24 15.19
N GLY A 301 6.64 -3.22 15.66
CA GLY A 301 6.66 -1.87 15.10
C GLY A 301 5.96 -1.74 13.74
N LEU A 302 5.14 -2.72 13.36
CA LEU A 302 4.43 -2.73 12.08
C LEU A 302 3.19 -1.82 12.12
N PRO A 303 2.79 -1.20 10.99
CA PRO A 303 1.63 -0.32 10.94
C PRO A 303 0.30 -1.09 10.97
N GLY A 304 -0.71 -0.54 11.65
CA GLY A 304 -2.05 -1.15 11.79
C GLY A 304 -2.72 -1.52 10.47
N GLY A 305 -2.65 -0.62 9.47
CA GLY A 305 -3.22 -0.83 8.14
C GLY A 305 -2.61 -2.02 7.37
N MET A 306 -1.48 -2.56 7.83
CA MET A 306 -0.88 -3.77 7.24
C MET A 306 -1.54 -5.07 7.71
N MET A 307 -2.29 -5.07 8.82
CA MET A 307 -2.85 -6.31 9.39
C MET A 307 -3.70 -7.09 8.38
N GLY A 308 -4.53 -6.41 7.59
CA GLY A 308 -5.36 -7.07 6.59
C GLY A 308 -4.53 -7.85 5.57
N SER A 309 -3.55 -7.19 4.95
CA SER A 309 -2.63 -7.85 4.01
C SER A 309 -1.75 -8.90 4.70
N LEU A 310 -1.27 -8.62 5.90
CA LEU A 310 -0.44 -9.55 6.66
C LEU A 310 -1.18 -10.85 6.94
N MET A 311 -2.43 -10.77 7.38
CA MET A 311 -3.24 -11.95 7.69
C MET A 311 -3.56 -12.76 6.44
N ALA A 312 -3.82 -12.10 5.31
CA ALA A 312 -4.00 -12.78 4.02
C ALA A 312 -2.72 -13.49 3.55
N ASP A 313 -1.57 -12.80 3.64
CA ASP A 313 -0.27 -13.39 3.29
C ASP A 313 0.02 -14.60 4.20
N LEU A 314 -0.27 -14.51 5.50
CA LEU A 314 -0.12 -15.62 6.44
C LEU A 314 -1.02 -16.81 6.07
N GLU A 315 -2.28 -16.58 5.74
CA GLU A 315 -3.23 -17.64 5.39
C GLU A 315 -2.77 -18.43 4.16
N ASN A 316 -2.43 -17.72 3.08
CA ASN A 316 -1.96 -18.33 1.83
C ASN A 316 -0.66 -19.12 2.04
N ASN A 317 0.32 -18.51 2.70
CA ASN A 317 1.61 -19.14 2.95
C ASN A 317 1.49 -20.32 3.94
N LEU A 318 0.61 -20.23 4.94
CA LEU A 318 0.36 -21.31 5.88
C LEU A 318 -0.24 -22.53 5.18
N ALA A 319 -1.19 -22.33 4.26
CA ALA A 319 -1.78 -23.43 3.50
C ALA A 319 -0.72 -24.18 2.69
N SER A 320 0.14 -23.46 1.96
CA SER A 320 1.25 -24.04 1.21
C SER A 320 2.26 -24.74 2.13
N LEU A 321 2.65 -24.09 3.23
CA LEU A 321 3.60 -24.64 4.20
C LEU A 321 3.06 -25.91 4.86
N ASN A 322 1.81 -25.94 5.32
CA ASN A 322 1.23 -27.12 5.96
C ASN A 322 1.08 -28.29 4.99
N LYS A 323 0.75 -28.03 3.72
CA LYS A 323 0.79 -29.05 2.66
C LYS A 323 2.19 -29.64 2.50
N TRP A 324 3.24 -28.80 2.57
CA TRP A 324 4.63 -29.25 2.54
C TRP A 324 5.04 -30.05 3.79
N MET A 325 4.61 -29.61 4.98
CA MET A 325 4.88 -30.25 6.27
C MET A 325 4.22 -31.64 6.36
N SER A 326 2.94 -31.74 6.02
CA SER A 326 2.17 -32.97 6.04
C SER A 326 2.71 -34.02 5.08
N LYS A 327 3.17 -33.62 3.87
CA LYS A 327 3.88 -34.50 2.93
C LYS A 327 5.18 -35.10 3.50
N ARG A 328 5.76 -34.49 4.53
CA ARG A 328 7.02 -34.91 5.16
C ARG A 328 6.84 -35.45 6.59
N GLY A 329 5.60 -35.67 7.01
CA GLY A 329 5.28 -36.18 8.35
C GLY A 329 5.67 -35.22 9.48
N LYS A 330 5.79 -33.92 9.19
CA LYS A 330 6.00 -32.87 10.20
C LYS A 330 4.66 -32.35 10.72
N PRO A 331 4.58 -31.87 11.98
CA PRO A 331 3.36 -31.27 12.52
C PRO A 331 3.01 -29.99 11.76
N GLU A 332 1.71 -29.77 11.53
CA GLU A 332 1.20 -28.54 10.94
C GLU A 332 1.33 -27.37 11.92
N LEU A 333 1.53 -26.17 11.38
CA LEU A 333 1.51 -24.93 12.13
C LEU A 333 0.10 -24.35 12.13
N THR A 334 -0.25 -23.69 13.23
CA THR A 334 -1.41 -22.81 13.30
C THR A 334 -1.05 -21.41 12.82
N GLN A 335 -2.06 -20.61 12.48
CA GLN A 335 -1.86 -19.22 12.08
C GLN A 335 -1.24 -18.38 13.20
N ASP A 336 -1.64 -18.62 14.44
CA ASP A 336 -1.09 -17.91 15.61
C ASP A 336 0.39 -18.25 15.83
N GLU A 337 0.78 -19.52 15.66
CA GLU A 337 2.19 -19.92 15.74
C GLU A 337 3.03 -19.28 14.64
N LEU A 338 2.52 -19.25 13.41
CA LEU A 338 3.22 -18.59 12.29
C LEU A 338 3.32 -17.08 12.52
N LEU A 339 2.28 -16.44 13.06
CA LEU A 339 2.27 -15.02 13.39
C LEU A 339 3.32 -14.67 14.46
N VAL A 340 3.43 -15.48 15.52
CA VAL A 340 4.46 -15.29 16.56
C VAL A 340 5.86 -15.44 15.95
N LYS A 341 6.10 -16.50 15.18
CA LYS A 341 7.39 -16.71 14.48
C LYS A 341 7.74 -15.53 13.56
N LEU A 342 6.76 -15.00 12.84
CA LEU A 342 6.96 -13.82 12.01
C LEU A 342 7.37 -12.61 12.83
N PHE A 343 6.71 -12.32 13.95
CA PHE A 343 7.08 -11.17 14.77
C PHE A 343 8.46 -11.30 15.39
N ASP A 344 8.82 -12.51 15.84
CA ASP A 344 10.16 -12.80 16.33
C ASP A 344 11.21 -12.59 15.23
N GLU A 345 10.94 -13.06 14.02
CA GLU A 345 11.85 -12.87 12.89
C GLU A 345 11.93 -11.40 12.46
N VAL A 346 10.82 -10.65 12.46
CA VAL A 346 10.85 -9.19 12.23
C VAL A 346 11.74 -8.50 13.25
N ALA A 347 11.57 -8.81 14.55
CA ALA A 347 12.40 -8.23 15.61
C ALA A 347 13.88 -8.61 15.46
N HIS A 348 14.17 -9.82 14.96
CA HIS A 348 15.52 -10.30 14.71
C HIS A 348 16.18 -9.62 13.51
N ILE A 349 15.49 -9.51 12.36
CA ILE A 349 16.11 -9.02 11.12
C ILE A 349 16.08 -7.50 10.97
N TRP A 350 15.13 -6.82 11.63
CA TRP A 350 15.00 -5.37 11.53
C TRP A 350 16.29 -4.60 11.90
N PRO A 351 17.02 -4.91 13.00
CA PRO A 351 18.35 -4.33 13.25
C PRO A 351 19.36 -4.67 12.16
N MET A 352 19.31 -5.88 11.61
CA MET A 352 20.27 -6.38 10.61
C MET A 352 20.15 -5.64 9.28
N LEU A 353 18.96 -5.15 8.99
CA LEU A 353 18.63 -4.33 7.83
C LEU A 353 18.84 -2.82 8.08
N GLY A 354 19.49 -2.43 9.19
CA GLY A 354 19.78 -1.03 9.48
C GLY A 354 18.59 -0.22 9.98
N TYR A 355 17.61 -0.86 10.62
CA TYR A 355 16.43 -0.22 11.22
C TYR A 355 15.70 0.77 10.28
N PRO A 356 15.23 0.37 9.08
CA PRO A 356 14.35 1.25 8.30
C PRO A 356 13.06 1.55 9.09
N PRO A 357 12.54 2.79 9.12
CA PRO A 357 11.19 3.04 9.60
C PRO A 357 10.19 2.16 8.84
N LEU A 358 9.30 1.48 9.58
CA LEU A 358 8.35 0.54 9.00
C LEU A 358 7.12 1.29 8.47
N VAL A 359 7.33 2.07 7.42
CA VAL A 359 6.32 2.71 6.58
C VAL A 359 6.45 2.21 5.15
N THR A 360 5.40 2.36 4.34
CA THR A 360 5.43 1.94 2.93
C THR A 360 6.57 2.62 2.15
N PRO A 361 7.36 1.87 1.35
CA PRO A 361 7.25 0.44 1.10
C PRO A 361 8.06 -0.45 2.08
N PHE A 362 8.93 0.12 2.91
CA PHE A 362 9.89 -0.59 3.77
C PHE A 362 9.25 -1.51 4.82
N SER A 363 8.08 -1.15 5.37
CA SER A 363 7.31 -2.07 6.21
C SER A 363 7.00 -3.38 5.50
N GLN A 364 6.64 -3.32 4.21
CA GLN A 364 6.32 -4.50 3.43
C GLN A 364 7.59 -5.32 3.16
N TYR A 365 8.71 -4.65 2.91
CA TYR A 365 10.00 -5.31 2.65
C TYR A 365 10.46 -6.11 3.85
N VAL A 366 10.50 -5.50 5.03
CA VAL A 366 10.93 -6.20 6.26
C VAL A 366 9.96 -7.33 6.62
N LYS A 367 8.65 -7.09 6.53
CA LYS A 367 7.63 -8.12 6.80
C LYS A 367 7.70 -9.30 5.83
N ASN A 368 7.82 -9.05 4.53
CA ASN A 368 7.92 -10.11 3.53
C ASN A 368 9.21 -10.91 3.67
N LEU A 369 10.34 -10.23 3.88
CA LEU A 369 11.60 -10.92 4.10
C LEU A 369 11.54 -11.78 5.35
N ALA A 370 10.99 -11.27 6.46
CA ALA A 370 10.80 -12.06 7.67
C ALA A 370 9.89 -13.27 7.43
N LEU A 371 8.77 -13.11 6.71
CA LEU A 371 7.87 -14.22 6.40
C LEU A 371 8.57 -15.28 5.55
N MET A 372 9.31 -14.87 4.51
CA MET A 372 10.09 -15.79 3.69
C MET A 372 11.16 -16.49 4.51
N ASN A 373 11.93 -15.78 5.32
CA ASN A 373 12.91 -16.36 6.22
C ASN A 373 12.29 -17.44 7.12
N VAL A 374 11.14 -17.16 7.76
CA VAL A 374 10.44 -18.15 8.61
C VAL A 374 10.08 -19.39 7.79
N ILE A 375 9.50 -19.22 6.60
CA ILE A 375 9.12 -20.36 5.73
C ILE A 375 10.35 -21.17 5.33
N GLN A 376 11.44 -20.52 4.92
CA GLN A 376 12.68 -21.20 4.51
C GLN A 376 13.29 -21.97 5.69
N LEU A 377 13.31 -21.38 6.89
CA LEU A 377 13.79 -22.03 8.11
C LEU A 377 12.94 -23.25 8.49
N GLU A 378 11.61 -23.17 8.42
CA GLU A 378 10.71 -24.33 8.64
C GLU A 378 10.94 -25.44 7.59
N LYS A 379 11.29 -25.03 6.36
CA LYS A 379 11.71 -25.93 5.27
C LYS A 379 13.15 -26.47 5.44
N GLY A 380 13.91 -26.02 6.44
CA GLY A 380 15.28 -26.44 6.71
C GLY A 380 16.33 -25.82 5.78
N ARG A 381 16.01 -24.66 5.19
CA ARG A 381 16.88 -23.87 4.31
C ARG A 381 17.46 -22.67 5.07
N GLU A 382 18.40 -21.98 4.43
CA GLU A 382 19.04 -20.79 5.01
C GLU A 382 18.11 -19.58 5.04
N ARG A 383 18.30 -18.73 6.05
CA ARG A 383 17.50 -17.53 6.33
C ARG A 383 17.41 -16.64 5.09
N TRP A 384 18.54 -16.21 4.56
CA TRP A 384 18.65 -15.21 3.47
C TRP A 384 18.56 -15.80 2.07
N SER A 385 18.03 -17.01 1.92
CA SER A 385 18.00 -17.71 0.63
C SER A 385 17.11 -17.02 -0.41
N MET A 386 16.18 -16.16 0.00
CA MET A 386 15.30 -15.41 -0.90
C MET A 386 15.14 -13.96 -0.43
N ILE A 387 15.86 -13.05 -1.08
CA ILE A 387 15.72 -11.60 -0.90
C ILE A 387 15.26 -10.97 -2.20
N ALA A 388 14.07 -10.35 -2.19
CA ALA A 388 13.51 -9.67 -3.35
C ALA A 388 14.34 -8.45 -3.78
N ASP A 389 14.32 -8.11 -5.06
CA ASP A 389 15.23 -7.11 -5.64
C ASP A 389 14.98 -5.70 -5.12
N ASN A 390 13.72 -5.35 -4.83
CA ASN A 390 13.40 -4.07 -4.22
C ASN A 390 13.90 -3.95 -2.76
N ILE A 391 14.06 -5.07 -2.07
CA ILE A 391 14.70 -5.14 -0.75
C ILE A 391 16.22 -4.98 -0.92
N TRP A 392 16.80 -5.58 -1.97
CA TRP A 392 18.20 -5.32 -2.33
C TRP A 392 18.43 -3.85 -2.67
N ASP A 393 17.57 -3.20 -3.43
CA ASP A 393 17.71 -1.78 -3.77
C ASP A 393 17.66 -0.88 -2.52
N MET A 394 16.89 -1.27 -1.49
CA MET A 394 16.95 -0.63 -0.18
C MET A 394 18.31 -0.88 0.51
N ILE A 395 18.76 -2.14 0.61
CA ILE A 395 20.02 -2.52 1.26
C ILE A 395 21.21 -1.82 0.60
N LEU A 396 21.22 -1.74 -0.72
CA LEU A 396 22.29 -1.15 -1.52
C LEU A 396 22.26 0.38 -1.54
N GLY A 397 21.27 1.03 -0.91
CA GLY A 397 21.20 2.49 -0.80
C GLY A 397 20.58 3.20 -2.00
N LYS A 398 20.03 2.48 -2.98
CA LYS A 398 19.35 3.07 -4.16
C LYS A 398 18.05 3.78 -3.78
N SER A 399 17.38 3.33 -2.73
CA SER A 399 16.15 3.96 -2.19
C SER A 399 16.44 5.07 -1.17
N GLY A 400 17.71 5.31 -0.83
CA GLY A 400 18.14 6.20 0.25
C GLY A 400 18.97 5.48 1.30
N LYS A 401 19.56 6.27 2.21
CA LYS A 401 20.41 5.78 3.28
C LYS A 401 19.56 5.21 4.43
N LEU A 402 19.90 4.00 4.87
CA LEU A 402 19.35 3.40 6.09
C LEU A 402 19.76 4.19 7.35
N PRO A 403 18.90 4.31 8.37
CA PRO A 403 19.26 5.01 9.61
C PRO A 403 20.39 4.36 10.41
N GLY A 404 20.44 3.03 10.42
CA GLY A 404 21.44 2.21 11.11
C GLY A 404 22.42 1.52 10.17
N GLU A 405 23.33 0.74 10.77
CA GLU A 405 24.29 -0.07 10.03
C GLU A 405 23.69 -1.44 9.66
N LEU A 406 24.12 -1.98 8.52
CA LEU A 406 23.78 -3.34 8.11
C LEU A 406 24.58 -4.36 8.94
N ALA A 407 23.98 -5.51 9.22
CA ALA A 407 24.70 -6.62 9.82
C ALA A 407 25.85 -7.09 8.89
N PRO A 408 27.00 -7.53 9.45
CA PRO A 408 28.12 -8.03 8.65
C PRO A 408 27.74 -9.11 7.64
N GLU A 409 26.85 -10.05 8.01
CA GLU A 409 26.40 -11.11 7.11
C GLU A 409 25.64 -10.60 5.89
N ILE A 410 24.87 -9.51 6.03
CA ILE A 410 24.18 -8.89 4.88
C ILE A 410 25.21 -8.24 3.96
N VAL A 411 26.22 -7.58 4.54
CA VAL A 411 27.33 -6.99 3.77
C VAL A 411 28.16 -8.06 3.07
N GLU A 412 28.38 -9.21 3.68
CA GLU A 412 29.05 -10.36 3.05
C GLU A 412 28.23 -10.91 1.89
N LEU A 413 26.92 -11.11 2.07
CA LEU A 413 26.01 -11.54 1.01
C LEU A 413 26.00 -10.58 -0.20
N THR A 414 26.08 -9.26 0.02
CA THR A 414 26.20 -8.32 -1.10
C THR A 414 27.44 -8.58 -1.95
N LYS A 415 28.58 -8.93 -1.32
CA LYS A 415 29.84 -9.22 -2.02
C LYS A 415 29.77 -10.56 -2.74
N GLU A 416 29.20 -11.58 -2.11
CA GLU A 416 29.03 -12.91 -2.70
C GLU A 416 28.14 -12.86 -3.95
N GLN A 417 27.10 -12.04 -3.94
CA GLN A 417 26.21 -11.84 -5.08
C GLN A 417 26.71 -10.79 -6.10
N GLY A 418 27.92 -10.23 -5.91
CA GLY A 418 28.49 -9.23 -6.82
C GLY A 418 27.68 -7.92 -6.89
N ARG A 419 26.93 -7.58 -5.84
CA ARG A 419 26.09 -6.36 -5.77
C ARG A 419 26.92 -5.19 -5.22
N GLU A 420 26.75 -4.01 -5.82
CA GLU A 420 27.47 -2.80 -5.41
C GLU A 420 26.59 -1.80 -4.67
N PHE A 421 27.13 -1.20 -3.60
CA PHE A 421 26.47 -0.14 -2.86
C PHE A 421 26.45 1.17 -3.65
N TYR A 422 25.30 1.83 -3.64
CA TYR A 422 25.10 3.16 -4.20
C TYR A 422 25.13 4.22 -3.08
N THR A 423 26.10 5.13 -3.16
CA THR A 423 26.25 6.23 -2.18
C THR A 423 25.86 7.60 -2.72
N GLY A 424 25.46 7.69 -4.00
CA GLY A 424 25.03 8.93 -4.65
C GLY A 424 23.67 9.43 -4.16
N ASN A 425 23.11 10.44 -4.83
CA ASN A 425 21.74 10.88 -4.57
C ASN A 425 20.76 9.91 -5.25
N PRO A 426 19.81 9.29 -4.52
CA PRO A 426 18.82 8.39 -5.12
C PRO A 426 18.09 8.97 -6.34
N GLN A 427 17.85 10.28 -6.36
CA GLN A 427 17.16 10.93 -7.49
C GLN A 427 17.94 10.82 -8.81
N ASP A 428 19.28 10.74 -8.76
CA ASP A 428 20.14 10.72 -9.96
C ASP A 428 19.97 9.42 -10.79
N LEU A 429 19.40 8.37 -10.18
CA LEU A 429 19.09 7.11 -10.86
C LEU A 429 17.89 7.22 -11.81
N TYR A 430 17.12 8.32 -11.73
CA TYR A 430 15.86 8.49 -12.44
C TYR A 430 15.93 9.73 -13.34
N PRO A 431 16.42 9.58 -14.58
CA PRO A 431 16.49 10.69 -15.53
C PRO A 431 15.10 11.21 -15.90
N ASP A 432 15.07 12.44 -16.41
CA ASP A 432 13.85 13.12 -16.84
C ASP A 432 13.11 12.34 -17.93
N LYS A 433 11.77 12.33 -17.86
CA LYS A 433 10.88 11.50 -18.70
C LYS A 433 9.65 12.22 -19.25
N LEU A 434 9.42 13.47 -18.86
CA LEU A 434 8.19 14.19 -19.19
C LEU A 434 8.00 14.38 -20.70
N ASP A 435 9.09 14.55 -21.46
CA ASP A 435 9.03 14.66 -22.92
C ASP A 435 8.54 13.39 -23.61
N GLU A 436 8.84 12.21 -23.05
CA GLU A 436 8.33 10.93 -23.55
C GLU A 436 6.81 10.88 -23.42
N PHE A 437 6.28 11.25 -22.25
CA PHE A 437 4.83 11.33 -22.02
C PHE A 437 4.17 12.41 -22.87
N ARG A 438 4.83 13.55 -23.10
CA ARG A 438 4.29 14.58 -24.02
C ARG A 438 4.17 14.07 -25.45
N ASN A 439 5.09 13.24 -25.91
CA ASN A 439 5.01 12.64 -27.24
C ASN A 439 3.89 11.59 -27.32
N GLU A 440 3.77 10.74 -26.30
CA GLU A 440 2.66 9.78 -26.21
C GLU A 440 1.29 10.46 -26.27
N MET A 441 1.09 11.58 -25.56
CA MET A 441 -0.17 12.31 -25.62
C MET A 441 -0.48 12.85 -27.03
N LYS A 442 0.53 13.35 -27.74
CA LYS A 442 0.37 13.83 -29.12
C LYS A 442 0.03 12.69 -30.08
N GLU A 443 0.69 11.54 -29.93
CA GLU A 443 0.44 10.35 -30.76
C GLU A 443 -0.98 9.81 -30.57
N ASN A 444 -1.48 9.84 -29.34
CA ASN A 444 -2.84 9.40 -28.99
C ASN A 444 -3.90 10.51 -29.14
N ASN A 445 -3.51 11.72 -29.58
CA ASN A 445 -4.39 12.89 -29.67
C ASN A 445 -5.13 13.20 -28.36
N TRP A 446 -4.42 13.08 -27.23
CA TRP A 446 -4.90 13.46 -25.90
C TRP A 446 -4.51 14.91 -25.57
N ASP A 447 -5.47 15.65 -25.00
CA ASP A 447 -5.24 17.01 -24.51
C ASP A 447 -4.36 17.01 -23.26
N PHE A 448 -3.47 18.00 -23.13
CA PHE A 448 -2.57 18.14 -21.97
C PHE A 448 -3.29 18.49 -20.67
N GLY A 449 -4.57 18.88 -20.72
CA GLY A 449 -5.34 19.33 -19.58
C GLY A 449 -5.04 20.79 -19.21
N GLU A 450 -5.92 21.37 -18.39
CA GLU A 450 -5.66 22.66 -17.75
C GLU A 450 -4.35 22.58 -16.96
N ASP A 451 -3.45 23.55 -17.09
CA ASP A 451 -2.17 23.58 -16.36
C ASP A 451 -1.27 22.31 -16.51
N ASP A 452 -1.36 21.57 -17.64
CA ASP A 452 -0.67 20.28 -17.89
C ASP A 452 -1.14 19.13 -16.96
N GLU A 453 -2.38 19.19 -16.46
CA GLU A 453 -2.96 18.21 -15.53
C GLU A 453 -3.08 16.79 -16.09
N GLU A 454 -3.49 16.62 -17.33
CA GLU A 454 -3.60 15.29 -17.94
C GLU A 454 -2.23 14.68 -18.19
N LEU A 455 -1.25 15.52 -18.55
CA LEU A 455 0.15 15.11 -18.67
C LEU A 455 0.71 14.64 -17.34
N PHE A 456 0.41 15.37 -16.27
CA PHE A 456 0.81 15.00 -14.92
C PHE A 456 0.26 13.62 -14.54
N GLU A 457 -1.03 13.36 -14.76
CA GLU A 457 -1.65 12.09 -14.42
C GLU A 457 -1.10 10.92 -15.25
N LEU A 458 -0.88 11.12 -16.56
CA LEU A 458 -0.21 10.12 -17.39
C LEU A 458 1.22 9.85 -16.89
N ALA A 459 2.01 10.88 -16.59
CA ALA A 459 3.39 10.71 -16.17
C ALA A 459 3.53 10.09 -14.77
N MET A 460 2.58 10.39 -13.88
CA MET A 460 2.57 9.87 -12.52
C MET A 460 2.03 8.44 -12.47
N HIS A 461 0.93 8.15 -13.17
CA HIS A 461 0.22 6.87 -13.16
C HIS A 461 -0.02 6.32 -14.58
N PRO A 462 1.02 5.96 -15.35
CA PRO A 462 0.87 5.69 -16.79
C PRO A 462 -0.15 4.60 -17.13
N GLU A 463 -0.10 3.47 -16.42
CA GLU A 463 -0.99 2.33 -16.67
C GLU A 463 -2.43 2.64 -16.28
N GLN A 464 -2.64 3.22 -15.10
CA GLN A 464 -3.97 3.56 -14.62
C GLN A 464 -4.61 4.66 -15.47
N TYR A 465 -3.81 5.65 -15.91
CA TYR A 465 -4.28 6.71 -16.79
C TYR A 465 -4.70 6.18 -18.17
N ARG A 466 -3.92 5.28 -18.77
CA ARG A 466 -4.29 4.62 -20.04
C ARG A 466 -5.58 3.81 -19.90
N ALA A 467 -5.73 3.07 -18.80
CA ALA A 467 -6.96 2.32 -18.51
C ALA A 467 -8.17 3.23 -18.26
N TYR A 468 -7.96 4.40 -17.66
CA TYR A 468 -8.96 5.46 -17.55
C TYR A 468 -9.38 5.98 -18.94
N LYS A 469 -8.41 6.39 -19.78
CA LYS A 469 -8.69 6.93 -21.12
C LYS A 469 -9.39 5.94 -22.05
N SER A 470 -9.10 4.64 -21.90
CA SER A 470 -9.75 3.59 -22.69
C SER A 470 -11.16 3.21 -22.19
N GLY A 471 -11.56 3.66 -20.99
CA GLY A 471 -12.79 3.22 -20.32
C GLY A 471 -12.69 1.86 -19.63
N GLN A 472 -11.54 1.17 -19.75
CA GLN A 472 -11.31 -0.13 -19.12
C GLN A 472 -11.38 -0.06 -17.59
N ALA A 473 -10.85 1.01 -16.98
CA ALA A 473 -10.88 1.18 -15.53
C ALA A 473 -12.32 1.21 -14.99
N LYS A 474 -13.19 1.99 -15.63
CA LYS A 474 -14.61 2.08 -15.26
C LYS A 474 -15.32 0.74 -15.42
N ALA A 475 -15.11 0.04 -16.54
CA ALA A 475 -15.70 -1.27 -16.77
C ALA A 475 -15.24 -2.31 -15.73
N ALA A 476 -13.95 -2.30 -15.37
CA ALA A 476 -13.40 -3.19 -14.35
C ALA A 476 -13.98 -2.89 -12.95
N PHE A 477 -14.12 -1.61 -12.61
CA PHE A 477 -14.74 -1.20 -11.35
C PHE A 477 -16.22 -1.62 -11.26
N GLU A 478 -17.01 -1.39 -12.32
CA GLU A 478 -18.42 -1.79 -12.36
C GLU A 478 -18.60 -3.31 -12.24
N ALA A 479 -17.71 -4.09 -12.86
CA ALA A 479 -17.71 -5.55 -12.74
C ALA A 479 -17.36 -6.02 -11.32
N ASP A 480 -16.28 -5.50 -10.72
CA ASP A 480 -15.85 -5.80 -9.34
C ASP A 480 -16.96 -5.44 -8.33
N LEU A 481 -17.60 -4.28 -8.50
CA LEU A 481 -18.70 -3.87 -7.63
C LEU A 481 -19.93 -4.77 -7.77
N ALA A 482 -20.27 -5.19 -8.99
CA ALA A 482 -21.38 -6.12 -9.21
C ALA A 482 -21.12 -7.49 -8.56
N GLU A 483 -19.88 -7.98 -8.62
CA GLU A 483 -19.45 -9.20 -7.94
C GLU A 483 -19.59 -9.07 -6.42
N LYS A 484 -19.07 -7.99 -5.82
CA LYS A 484 -19.18 -7.73 -4.38
C LYS A 484 -20.62 -7.64 -3.89
N LYS A 485 -21.48 -6.96 -4.66
CA LYS A 485 -22.93 -6.89 -4.37
C LYS A 485 -23.57 -8.28 -4.37
N ALA A 486 -23.26 -9.10 -5.36
CA ALA A 486 -23.79 -10.45 -5.44
C ALA A 486 -23.26 -11.37 -4.32
N GLU A 487 -22.02 -11.18 -3.86
CA GLU A 487 -21.46 -11.90 -2.70
C GLU A 487 -22.18 -11.54 -1.40
N GLU A 488 -22.44 -10.25 -1.16
CA GLU A 488 -23.13 -9.78 0.04
C GLU A 488 -24.60 -10.21 0.05
N GLU A 489 -25.31 -10.10 -1.07
CA GLU A 489 -26.70 -10.60 -1.20
C GLU A 489 -26.80 -12.11 -0.92
N LYS A 490 -25.79 -12.90 -1.33
CA LYS A 490 -25.70 -14.33 -0.99
C LYS A 490 -25.42 -14.56 0.48
N ALA A 491 -24.64 -13.70 1.13
CA ALA A 491 -24.33 -13.79 2.56
C ALA A 491 -25.52 -13.37 3.45
N GLU A 492 -26.34 -12.41 3.00
CA GLU A 492 -27.53 -11.93 3.70
C GLU A 492 -28.79 -12.77 3.44
N ALA A 493 -28.79 -13.63 2.41
CA ALA A 493 -29.90 -14.54 2.16
C ALA A 493 -30.18 -15.41 3.40
N PRO A 494 -31.40 -15.41 3.96
CA PRO A 494 -31.71 -16.18 5.15
C PRO A 494 -31.44 -17.66 4.86
N ALA A 495 -30.66 -18.31 5.73
CA ALA A 495 -30.54 -19.76 5.72
C ALA A 495 -31.94 -20.35 5.72
N ALA A 496 -32.32 -21.00 4.61
CA ALA A 496 -33.64 -21.60 4.48
C ALA A 496 -33.89 -22.46 5.73
N PRO A 497 -35.04 -22.35 6.41
CA PRO A 497 -35.32 -23.20 7.55
C PRO A 497 -35.18 -24.64 7.09
N ALA A 498 -34.37 -25.42 7.79
CA ALA A 498 -34.12 -26.82 7.47
C ALA A 498 -35.46 -27.56 7.35
N ALA A 499 -35.95 -27.68 6.12
CA ALA A 499 -37.05 -28.56 5.81
C ALA A 499 -36.54 -29.96 6.14
N LYS A 500 -37.27 -30.68 7.00
CA LYS A 500 -37.05 -32.11 7.21
C LYS A 500 -37.14 -32.79 5.85
N SER A 501 -36.01 -33.08 5.23
CA SER A 501 -35.93 -33.82 3.99
C SER A 501 -36.23 -35.29 4.29
N THR A 502 -37.42 -35.73 3.91
CA THR A 502 -37.71 -37.14 3.67
C THR A 502 -36.97 -37.61 2.41
N ASP A 503 -36.04 -38.54 2.63
CA ASP A 503 -35.55 -39.63 1.79
C ASP A 503 -35.21 -39.51 0.28
N CYS A 504 -34.07 -40.15 -0.02
CA CYS A 504 -33.41 -40.51 -1.29
C CYS A 504 -32.68 -39.41 -2.08
N GLU A 505 -31.45 -39.10 -1.67
CA GLU A 505 -30.43 -38.54 -2.58
C GLU A 505 -29.64 -39.66 -3.27
N PRO A 506 -29.40 -39.58 -4.59
CA PRO A 506 -28.62 -40.56 -5.32
C PRO A 506 -27.16 -40.53 -4.84
N LYS A 507 -26.66 -41.67 -4.36
CA LYS A 507 -25.30 -41.82 -3.85
C LYS A 507 -24.46 -42.70 -4.76
N LYS A 508 -23.23 -42.23 -5.04
CA LYS A 508 -22.14 -43.03 -5.63
C LYS A 508 -21.40 -43.75 -4.52
N LEU A 509 -21.45 -45.08 -4.53
CA LEU A 509 -20.74 -45.91 -3.57
C LEU A 509 -19.68 -46.75 -4.30
N ASN A 510 -18.44 -46.61 -3.85
CA ASN A 510 -17.34 -47.47 -4.28
C ASN A 510 -17.29 -48.66 -3.32
N VAL A 511 -17.66 -49.85 -3.81
CA VAL A 511 -17.71 -51.06 -3.01
C VAL A 511 -16.65 -52.03 -3.53
N GLU A 512 -15.81 -52.52 -2.63
CA GLU A 512 -14.77 -53.49 -2.93
C GLU A 512 -15.22 -54.87 -2.44
N VAL A 513 -15.34 -55.83 -3.36
CA VAL A 513 -15.73 -57.21 -3.03
C VAL A 513 -14.73 -58.16 -3.65
N ASN A 514 -14.09 -58.98 -2.82
CA ASN A 514 -13.05 -59.95 -3.22
C ASN A 514 -11.88 -59.33 -4.01
N GLY A 515 -11.50 -58.08 -3.73
CA GLY A 515 -10.33 -57.41 -4.31
C GLY A 515 -10.56 -56.69 -5.63
N GLU A 516 -11.80 -56.64 -6.15
CA GLU A 516 -12.17 -55.77 -7.26
C GLU A 516 -13.14 -54.67 -6.81
N LYS A 517 -12.90 -53.44 -7.28
CA LYS A 517 -13.68 -52.25 -6.96
C LYS A 517 -14.81 -52.04 -7.97
N PHE A 518 -16.04 -51.96 -7.47
CA PHE A 518 -17.23 -51.66 -8.25
C PHE A 518 -17.80 -50.30 -7.86
N VAL A 519 -18.19 -49.50 -8.84
CA VAL A 519 -18.88 -48.22 -8.62
C VAL A 519 -20.37 -48.45 -8.82
N VAL A 520 -21.14 -48.38 -7.74
CA VAL A 520 -22.60 -48.58 -7.78
C VAL A 520 -23.28 -47.22 -7.68
N ASN A 521 -24.10 -46.91 -8.69
CA ASN A 521 -24.99 -45.75 -8.70
C ASN A 521 -26.39 -46.19 -8.27
N VAL A 522 -26.92 -45.62 -7.19
CA VAL A 522 -28.29 -45.87 -6.75
C VAL A 522 -29.16 -44.70 -7.19
N SER A 523 -30.08 -44.94 -8.13
CA SER A 523 -31.08 -43.96 -8.58
C SER A 523 -32.49 -44.36 -8.12
N CYS A 524 -33.25 -43.40 -7.59
CA CYS A 524 -34.68 -43.56 -7.30
C CYS A 524 -35.51 -43.12 -8.53
N ALA A 525 -36.44 -43.96 -8.99
CA ALA A 525 -37.43 -43.69 -10.07
C ALA A 525 -38.84 -43.84 -9.45
N GLU A 526 -39.94 -43.16 -9.80
CA GLU A 526 -40.45 -42.40 -10.98
C GLU A 526 -41.38 -41.26 -10.43
N SER A 527 -41.97 -40.27 -11.12
CA SER A 527 -42.53 -40.18 -12.49
C SER A 527 -42.88 -38.71 -12.87
N ASN A 528 -42.94 -38.49 -14.19
CA ASN A 528 -43.62 -37.43 -14.95
C ASN A 528 -42.97 -36.05 -15.16
N GLY A 529 -42.45 -35.85 -16.38
CA GLY A 529 -42.86 -34.68 -17.18
C GLY A 529 -41.78 -33.88 -17.91
N ALA A 530 -41.28 -34.43 -19.01
CA ALA A 530 -40.84 -33.72 -20.22
C ALA A 530 -39.71 -32.66 -20.15
N GLY A 531 -38.54 -33.08 -20.64
CA GLY A 531 -37.89 -32.43 -21.77
C GLY A 531 -36.82 -31.38 -21.47
N GLN A 532 -35.57 -31.81 -21.35
CA GLN A 532 -34.43 -30.96 -21.71
C GLN A 532 -33.42 -31.72 -22.57
N LYS A 533 -33.06 -31.07 -23.67
CA LYS A 533 -32.04 -31.45 -24.63
C LYS A 533 -30.67 -31.46 -23.96
N GLU A 534 -29.90 -32.50 -24.25
CA GLU A 534 -28.45 -32.50 -24.05
C GLU A 534 -27.81 -31.46 -24.99
N GLU A 535 -27.17 -30.43 -24.42
CA GLU A 535 -26.06 -29.74 -25.09
C GLU A 535 -24.76 -30.35 -24.55
N SER A 536 -24.07 -31.04 -25.45
CA SER A 536 -22.76 -31.61 -25.29
C SER A 536 -21.71 -30.51 -25.04
N VAL A 537 -21.06 -30.56 -23.88
CA VAL A 537 -19.84 -29.81 -23.61
C VAL A 537 -18.72 -30.36 -24.51
N SER A 538 -18.21 -29.50 -25.39
CA SER A 538 -17.05 -29.79 -26.23
C SER A 538 -15.79 -29.88 -25.36
N PRO A 539 -14.88 -30.85 -25.57
CA PRO A 539 -13.60 -30.89 -24.87
C PRO A 539 -12.73 -29.69 -25.22
N ALA A 540 -11.98 -29.22 -24.22
CA ALA A 540 -10.95 -28.21 -24.35
C ALA A 540 -9.99 -28.56 -25.49
N LYS A 541 -9.69 -27.57 -26.33
CA LYS A 541 -8.64 -27.66 -27.35
C LYS A 541 -7.28 -27.81 -26.66
N GLU A 542 -6.75 -29.02 -26.67
CA GLU A 542 -5.31 -29.24 -26.61
C GLU A 542 -4.69 -28.59 -27.86
N THR A 543 -3.94 -27.53 -27.65
CA THR A 543 -3.14 -26.93 -28.72
C THR A 543 -1.89 -27.78 -28.90
N GLN A 544 -1.88 -28.60 -29.95
CA GLN A 544 -0.72 -29.39 -30.35
C GLN A 544 0.46 -28.47 -30.69
N VAL A 545 1.55 -28.62 -29.93
CA VAL A 545 2.86 -28.03 -30.22
C VAL A 545 3.39 -28.65 -31.51
N LYS A 546 3.64 -27.80 -32.52
CA LYS A 546 4.43 -28.18 -33.70
C LYS A 546 5.88 -28.38 -33.27
N ALA A 547 6.34 -29.63 -33.32
CA ALA A 547 7.75 -29.95 -33.20
C ALA A 547 8.56 -29.27 -34.32
N ALA A 548 9.43 -28.34 -33.93
CA ALA A 548 10.56 -27.89 -34.72
C ALA A 548 11.86 -28.32 -34.03
N SER A 549 12.82 -28.69 -34.86
CA SER A 549 14.05 -29.42 -34.59
C SER A 549 15.07 -28.74 -33.66
N GLY A 550 15.62 -29.52 -32.70
CA GLY A 550 17.04 -29.46 -32.33
C GLY A 550 17.37 -29.05 -30.89
N GLY A 551 17.64 -30.03 -30.01
CA GLY A 551 18.24 -29.84 -28.68
C GLY A 551 17.31 -30.22 -27.51
N PRO A 552 17.83 -30.69 -26.36
CA PRO A 552 17.03 -30.89 -25.15
C PRO A 552 16.47 -29.54 -24.67
N VAL A 553 15.15 -29.42 -24.63
CA VAL A 553 14.46 -28.21 -24.14
C VAL A 553 14.61 -28.15 -22.63
N LYS A 554 15.14 -27.04 -22.13
CA LYS A 554 15.24 -26.71 -20.71
C LYS A 554 14.09 -25.78 -20.32
N GLU A 555 13.52 -25.99 -19.15
CA GLU A 555 12.35 -25.24 -18.68
C GLU A 555 12.74 -24.43 -17.45
N VAL A 556 12.37 -23.14 -17.43
CA VAL A 556 12.50 -22.30 -16.24
C VAL A 556 11.12 -22.20 -15.59
N ALA A 557 10.99 -22.73 -14.38
CA ALA A 557 9.74 -22.76 -13.63
C ALA A 557 9.66 -21.61 -12.61
N ALA A 558 8.43 -21.28 -12.21
CA ALA A 558 8.14 -20.25 -11.23
C ALA A 558 8.55 -20.71 -9.82
N PRO A 559 9.42 -19.97 -9.12
CA PRO A 559 9.88 -20.36 -7.78
C PRO A 559 8.86 -20.10 -6.66
N LEU A 560 7.77 -19.38 -6.96
CA LEU A 560 6.72 -19.01 -6.02
C LEU A 560 5.45 -18.54 -6.75
N GLU A 561 4.32 -18.52 -6.05
CA GLU A 561 3.06 -17.97 -6.57
C GLU A 561 3.06 -16.43 -6.62
N GLY A 562 2.42 -15.84 -7.63
CA GLY A 562 2.26 -14.39 -7.76
C GLY A 562 1.80 -13.92 -9.14
N LYS A 563 2.22 -12.72 -9.54
CA LYS A 563 2.01 -12.19 -10.90
C LYS A 563 3.33 -12.03 -11.63
N PHE A 564 3.41 -12.53 -12.85
CA PHE A 564 4.61 -12.45 -13.67
C PHE A 564 4.73 -11.10 -14.40
N PHE A 565 5.93 -10.52 -14.41
CA PHE A 565 6.26 -9.29 -15.13
C PHE A 565 7.59 -9.43 -15.85
N PHE A 566 7.70 -8.92 -17.08
CA PHE A 566 8.96 -8.99 -17.83
C PHE A 566 10.05 -8.07 -17.30
N THR A 567 9.67 -6.95 -16.67
CA THR A 567 10.58 -5.90 -16.21
C THR A 567 10.09 -5.36 -14.87
N LYS A 568 10.99 -5.02 -13.95
CA LYS A 568 10.60 -4.43 -12.65
C LYS A 568 10.23 -2.94 -12.74
N ASP A 569 10.82 -2.24 -13.71
CA ASP A 569 10.57 -0.82 -13.97
C ASP A 569 10.83 -0.48 -15.45
N ALA A 570 10.43 0.72 -15.85
CA ALA A 570 10.48 1.17 -17.24
C ALA A 570 11.90 1.40 -17.79
N SER A 571 12.96 1.27 -16.98
CA SER A 571 14.34 1.37 -17.44
C SER A 571 14.89 0.05 -17.98
N GLU A 572 14.23 -1.08 -17.68
CA GLU A 572 14.65 -2.40 -18.11
C GLU A 572 14.07 -2.80 -19.46
N LYS A 573 14.79 -3.67 -20.16
CA LYS A 573 14.36 -4.22 -21.44
C LYS A 573 13.79 -5.62 -21.21
N ALA A 574 12.52 -5.81 -21.57
CA ALA A 574 11.87 -7.12 -21.55
C ALA A 574 12.55 -8.12 -22.49
N ILE A 575 12.65 -9.38 -22.05
CA ILE A 575 13.10 -10.51 -22.87
C ILE A 575 12.11 -10.79 -24.02
N LYS A 576 12.61 -11.38 -25.10
CA LYS A 576 11.83 -11.76 -26.28
C LYS A 576 12.19 -13.16 -26.74
N GLU A 577 11.24 -13.82 -27.40
CA GLU A 577 11.52 -15.08 -28.09
C GLU A 577 12.69 -14.90 -29.08
N GLY A 578 13.65 -15.81 -29.00
CA GLY A 578 14.88 -15.75 -29.78
C GLY A 578 16.04 -15.00 -29.15
N ASP A 579 15.88 -14.37 -27.98
CA ASP A 579 17.01 -13.81 -27.22
C ASP A 579 17.91 -14.94 -26.68
N GLU A 580 19.23 -14.69 -26.61
CA GLU A 580 20.20 -15.58 -25.97
C GLU A 580 20.38 -15.17 -24.50
N LEU A 581 20.18 -16.12 -23.59
CA LEU A 581 20.39 -15.94 -22.16
C LEU A 581 21.64 -16.70 -21.71
N LYS A 582 22.36 -16.12 -20.76
CA LYS A 582 23.43 -16.77 -20.01
C LYS A 582 22.89 -17.22 -18.65
N GLU A 583 23.58 -18.17 -18.04
CA GLU A 583 23.34 -18.54 -16.65
C GLU A 583 23.44 -17.28 -15.76
N GLY A 584 22.41 -17.06 -14.94
CA GLY A 584 22.28 -15.87 -14.09
C GLY A 584 21.61 -14.65 -14.75
N ASP A 585 21.28 -14.69 -16.05
CA ASP A 585 20.52 -13.60 -16.69
C ASP A 585 19.08 -13.58 -16.19
N VAL A 586 18.49 -12.37 -16.07
CA VAL A 586 17.11 -12.19 -15.59
C VAL A 586 16.12 -12.54 -16.71
N VAL A 587 15.25 -13.52 -16.43
CA VAL A 587 14.16 -13.96 -17.30
C VAL A 587 12.91 -13.09 -17.10
N GLY A 588 12.72 -12.58 -15.89
CA GLY A 588 11.59 -11.75 -15.53
C GLY A 588 11.45 -11.67 -14.01
N TYR A 589 10.29 -11.24 -13.54
CA TYR A 589 10.02 -11.02 -12.14
C TYR A 589 8.66 -11.60 -11.76
N ILE A 590 8.55 -12.16 -10.56
CA ILE A 590 7.25 -12.42 -9.95
C ILE A 590 7.01 -11.38 -8.85
N GLU A 591 5.95 -10.59 -9.03
CA GLU A 591 5.37 -9.81 -7.95
C GLU A 591 4.57 -10.75 -7.05
N SER A 592 5.10 -11.00 -5.86
CA SER A 592 4.39 -11.74 -4.82
C SER A 592 4.43 -10.94 -3.53
N MET A 593 3.29 -10.85 -2.86
CA MET A 593 3.10 -10.01 -1.68
C MET A 593 3.63 -8.57 -1.90
N LYS A 594 3.47 -7.97 -3.09
CA LYS A 594 3.96 -6.61 -3.42
C LYS A 594 5.49 -6.45 -3.41
N THR A 595 6.23 -7.55 -3.54
CA THR A 595 7.69 -7.55 -3.73
C THR A 595 8.05 -8.27 -5.03
N TYR A 596 9.05 -7.73 -5.75
CA TYR A 596 9.50 -8.29 -7.03
C TYR A 596 10.67 -9.23 -6.81
N ASN A 597 10.48 -10.50 -7.14
CA ASN A 597 11.51 -11.53 -7.09
C ASN A 597 12.03 -11.78 -8.49
N ALA A 598 13.31 -11.53 -8.73
CA ALA A 598 13.95 -11.82 -10.01
C ALA A 598 14.01 -13.33 -10.23
N ILE A 599 13.73 -13.73 -11.46
CA ILE A 599 13.85 -15.12 -11.91
C ILE A 599 15.06 -15.18 -12.80
N LEU A 600 16.03 -15.98 -12.40
CA LEU A 600 17.30 -16.12 -13.09
C LEU A 600 17.25 -17.36 -13.99
N ALA A 601 17.89 -17.26 -15.15
CA ALA A 601 18.14 -18.42 -15.99
C ALA A 601 19.15 -19.33 -15.29
N GLU A 602 18.74 -20.55 -14.95
CA GLU A 602 19.64 -21.56 -14.34
C GLU A 602 20.67 -22.11 -15.34
N ASP A 603 20.42 -21.92 -16.64
CA ASP A 603 21.23 -22.46 -17.71
C ASP A 603 21.34 -21.43 -18.85
N ALA A 604 22.49 -21.42 -19.52
CA ALA A 604 22.62 -20.69 -20.79
C ALA A 604 21.82 -21.38 -21.91
N GLY A 605 21.18 -20.59 -22.77
CA GLY A 605 20.40 -21.10 -23.89
C GLY A 605 19.64 -19.98 -24.61
N LYS A 606 19.02 -20.33 -25.74
CA LYS A 606 18.19 -19.43 -26.53
C LYS A 606 16.73 -19.63 -26.18
N ILE A 607 16.00 -18.53 -25.95
CA ILE A 607 14.56 -18.58 -25.65
C ILE A 607 13.81 -19.08 -26.88
N VAL A 608 13.10 -20.20 -26.74
CA VAL A 608 12.31 -20.82 -27.81
C VAL A 608 10.83 -20.48 -27.70
N GLU A 609 10.33 -20.33 -26.47
CA GLU A 609 8.94 -20.04 -26.16
C GLU A 609 8.86 -19.30 -24.82
N ILE A 610 8.03 -18.26 -24.77
CA ILE A 610 7.61 -17.60 -23.52
C ILE A 610 6.17 -18.03 -23.22
N CYS A 611 5.96 -18.71 -22.10
CA CYS A 611 4.68 -19.35 -21.76
C CYS A 611 3.70 -18.43 -21.01
N LEU A 612 4.16 -17.28 -20.51
CA LEU A 612 3.37 -16.33 -19.73
C LEU A 612 3.37 -14.93 -20.36
N ASN A 613 2.28 -14.20 -20.20
CA ASN A 613 2.19 -12.78 -20.55
C ASN A 613 2.46 -11.91 -19.33
N ASN A 614 2.74 -10.63 -19.60
CA ASN A 614 2.92 -9.63 -18.56
C ASN A 614 1.61 -9.44 -17.78
N GLY A 615 1.66 -9.65 -16.47
CA GLY A 615 0.53 -9.55 -15.55
C GLY A 615 -0.23 -10.86 -15.30
N ASP A 616 0.17 -11.97 -15.95
CA ASP A 616 -0.46 -13.28 -15.74
C ASP A 616 -0.23 -13.77 -14.30
N ALA A 617 -1.24 -14.41 -13.72
CA ALA A 617 -1.13 -15.12 -12.45
C ALA A 617 -0.36 -16.42 -12.66
N VAL A 618 0.51 -16.76 -11.72
CA VAL A 618 1.40 -17.92 -11.78
C VAL A 618 1.47 -18.61 -10.43
N ASP A 619 1.44 -19.94 -10.41
CA ASP A 619 1.63 -20.78 -9.23
C ASP A 619 3.09 -21.28 -9.13
N GLU A 620 3.51 -21.75 -7.95
CA GLU A 620 4.81 -22.42 -7.79
C GLU A 620 4.89 -23.63 -8.75
N ASP A 621 6.03 -23.77 -9.45
CA ASP A 621 6.34 -24.77 -10.48
C ASP A 621 5.72 -24.55 -11.89
N ASP A 622 4.96 -23.48 -12.12
CA ASP A 622 4.47 -23.16 -13.48
C ASP A 622 5.62 -22.79 -14.43
N ILE A 623 5.56 -23.25 -15.68
CA ILE A 623 6.62 -22.99 -16.67
C ILE A 623 6.52 -21.57 -17.21
N ILE A 624 7.62 -20.82 -17.13
CA ILE A 624 7.71 -19.42 -17.56
C ILE A 624 8.28 -19.31 -18.96
N ILE A 625 9.46 -19.90 -19.18
CA ILE A 625 10.11 -19.96 -20.50
C ILE A 625 10.66 -21.34 -20.79
N LYS A 626 10.80 -21.63 -22.08
CA LYS A 626 11.52 -22.80 -22.59
C LYS A 626 12.74 -22.35 -23.39
N MET A 627 13.87 -23.00 -23.15
CA MET A 627 15.18 -22.66 -23.69
C MET A 627 15.84 -23.86 -24.40
N GLN A 628 16.69 -23.59 -25.41
CA GLN A 628 17.48 -24.59 -26.13
C GLN A 628 18.95 -24.23 -26.24
#